data_AF-A0A2V8NJS1-F1
#
_entry.id   AF-A0A2V8NJS1-F1
#
_cell.length_a   1.000
_cell.length_b   1.000
_cell.length_c   1.000
_cell.angle_alpha   90.00
_cell.angle_beta   90.00
_cell.angle_gamma   90.00
#
_symmetry.space_group_name_H-M   'P 1'
#
loop_
_entity.id
_entity.type
_entity.pdbx_description
1 polymer ?
#
loop_
_entity_poly.entity_id
_entity_poly.type
_entity_poly.pdbx_seq_one_letter_code
_entity_poly.pdbx_strand_id
1 'polypeptide(L)'
;MNDAGLVLPSHPSPNCDGRPVGVQIDTIVLHATVLNTLSEVVEKFADPESRVSAHYTIDRDGTIVCRSGRISARGMRGSRG
;
A
#
# COMPACT_ATOMS: atom_id res chain seq x y z
N MET A 1 -26.32 2.63 8.86
CA MET A 1 -25.81 1.49 8.07
C MET A 1 -25.65 1.99 6.65
N ASN A 2 -24.47 2.48 6.29
CA ASN A 2 -24.17 2.80 4.89
C ASN A 2 -23.34 1.65 4.35
N ASP A 3 -24.03 0.70 3.73
CA ASP A 3 -23.49 -0.45 3.00
C ASP A 3 -23.12 -0.05 1.55
N ALA A 4 -22.77 1.22 1.34
CA ALA A 4 -22.08 1.63 0.12
C ALA A 4 -20.67 1.08 0.22
N GLY A 5 -20.50 -0.19 -0.16
CA GLY A 5 -19.20 -0.86 -0.21
C GLY A 5 -18.19 0.10 -0.81
N LEU A 6 -17.20 0.49 -0.01
CA LEU A 6 -16.18 1.45 -0.39
C LEU A 6 -15.42 0.88 -1.59
N VAL A 7 -15.80 1.30 -2.80
CA VAL A 7 -15.12 0.90 -4.03
C VAL A 7 -13.82 1.69 -4.11
N LEU A 8 -12.74 1.09 -3.61
CA LEU A 8 -11.40 1.66 -3.71
C LEU A 8 -10.85 1.37 -5.12
N PRO A 9 -10.42 2.40 -5.88
CA PRO A 9 -9.71 2.17 -7.14
C PRO A 9 -8.47 1.31 -6.86
N SER A 10 -8.33 0.19 -7.58
CA SER A 10 -7.19 -0.71 -7.43
C SER A 10 -6.01 -0.24 -8.27
N HIS A 11 -4.91 0.13 -7.63
CA HIS A 11 -3.66 0.53 -8.29
C HIS A 11 -2.52 -0.44 -7.90
N PRO A 12 -2.42 -1.62 -8.53
CA PRO A 12 -1.49 -2.65 -8.12
C PRO A 12 -0.03 -2.18 -8.23
N SER A 13 0.74 -2.37 -7.16
CA SER A 13 2.18 -2.13 -7.13
C SER A 13 2.94 -3.35 -7.64
N PRO A 14 4.00 -3.19 -8.45
CA PRO A 14 4.91 -4.30 -8.76
C PRO A 14 5.79 -4.69 -7.55
N ASN A 15 5.92 -3.81 -6.56
CA ASN A 15 6.80 -3.99 -5.41
C ASN A 15 6.15 -4.83 -4.30
N CYS A 16 5.76 -6.06 -4.62
CA CYS A 16 5.19 -6.99 -3.64
C CYS A 16 5.74 -8.40 -3.81
N ASP A 17 5.89 -9.10 -2.67
CA ASP A 17 6.35 -10.49 -2.62
C ASP A 17 5.32 -11.39 -1.94
N GLY A 18 5.50 -12.70 -2.07
CA GLY A 18 4.75 -13.68 -1.28
C GLY A 18 5.02 -13.54 0.21
N ARG A 19 3.99 -13.75 1.05
CA ARG A 19 4.21 -14.03 2.47
C ARG A 19 4.57 -15.51 2.64
N PRO A 20 5.39 -15.87 3.65
CA PRO A 20 5.61 -17.27 3.99
C PRO A 20 4.29 -17.98 4.23
N VAL A 21 4.20 -19.23 3.79
CA VAL A 21 2.99 -20.06 3.92
C VAL A 21 2.66 -20.25 5.39
N GLY A 22 1.37 -20.14 5.73
CA GLY A 22 0.88 -20.36 7.10
C GLY A 22 1.00 -19.16 8.03
N VAL A 23 1.59 -18.04 7.59
CA VAL A 23 1.67 -16.81 8.41
C VAL A 23 0.38 -16.01 8.28
N GLN A 24 -0.33 -15.86 9.39
CA GLN A 24 -1.48 -14.95 9.48
C GLN A 24 -1.02 -13.48 9.60
N ILE A 25 -1.82 -12.57 9.07
CA ILE A 25 -1.59 -11.12 9.23
C ILE A 25 -2.30 -10.70 10.51
N ASP A 26 -1.53 -10.29 11.52
CA ASP A 26 -2.04 -9.90 12.85
C ASP A 26 -1.74 -8.44 13.20
N THR A 27 -0.91 -7.77 12.40
CA THR A 27 -0.34 -6.46 12.72
C THR A 27 -0.62 -5.45 11.63
N ILE A 28 -1.09 -4.27 12.05
CA ILE A 28 -1.17 -3.07 11.19
C ILE A 28 0.07 -2.21 11.45
N VAL A 29 0.74 -1.80 10.38
CA VAL A 29 1.88 -0.89 10.45
C VAL A 29 1.51 0.41 9.77
N LEU A 30 1.58 1.52 10.50
CA LEU A 30 1.34 2.85 9.99
C LEU A 30 2.66 3.54 9.67
N HIS A 31 2.77 4.07 8.46
CA HIS A 31 3.91 4.87 8.02
C HIS A 31 3.40 6.22 7.48
N ALA A 32 4.09 7.29 7.83
CA ALA A 32 3.90 8.59 7.19
C ALA A 32 4.86 8.70 6.00
N THR A 33 4.35 9.12 4.85
CA THR A 33 5.18 9.39 3.67
C THR A 33 5.81 10.77 3.77
N VAL A 34 7.05 10.90 3.30
CA VAL A 34 7.76 12.20 3.23
C VAL A 34 7.42 13.00 1.97
N LEU A 35 6.59 12.46 1.08
CA LEU A 35 6.14 13.09 -0.17
C LEU A 35 4.92 13.98 0.09
N ASN A 36 4.71 14.99 -0.76
CA ASN A 36 3.76 16.07 -0.49
C ASN A 36 2.35 15.76 -0.98
N THR A 37 2.23 14.92 -2.02
CA THR A 37 0.95 14.60 -2.66
C THR A 37 0.70 13.10 -2.74
N LEU A 38 -0.58 12.72 -2.77
CA LEU A 38 -1.00 11.33 -3.00
C LEU A 38 -0.47 10.79 -4.34
N SER A 39 -0.51 11.60 -5.40
CA SER A 39 -0.02 11.20 -6.73
C SER A 39 1.46 10.86 -6.72
N GLU A 40 2.30 11.68 -6.09
CA GLU A 40 3.74 11.41 -5.93
C GLU A 40 3.99 10.08 -5.19
N VAL A 41 3.20 9.80 -4.14
CA VAL A 41 3.30 8.54 -3.39
C VAL A 41 2.91 7.35 -4.27
N VAL A 42 1.81 7.48 -5.01
CA VAL A 42 1.31 6.42 -5.90
C VAL A 42 2.34 6.11 -7.00
N GLU A 43 2.88 7.15 -7.65
CA GLU A 43 3.93 7.02 -8.66
C GLU A 43 5.18 6.39 -8.06
N LYS A 44 5.66 6.88 -6.90
CA LYS A 44 6.85 6.34 -6.27
C LYS A 44 6.70 4.88 -5.91
N PHE A 45 5.53 4.47 -5.44
CA PHE A 45 5.29 3.07 -5.14
C PHE A 45 4.95 2.20 -6.37
N ALA A 46 4.71 2.80 -7.55
CA ALA A 46 4.57 2.09 -8.82
C ALA A 46 5.93 1.88 -9.49
N ASP A 47 6.92 2.73 -9.19
CA ASP A 47 8.31 2.62 -9.62
C ASP A 47 8.97 1.33 -9.08
N PRO A 48 9.35 0.36 -9.94
CA PRO A 48 10.00 -0.88 -9.53
C PRO A 48 11.34 -0.69 -8.81
N GLU A 49 12.08 0.37 -9.17
CA GLU A 49 13.41 0.66 -8.59
C GLU A 49 13.28 1.18 -7.16
N SER A 50 12.13 1.73 -6.79
CA SER A 50 11.88 2.22 -5.43
C SER A 50 11.93 1.13 -4.38
N ARG A 51 11.56 -0.11 -4.75
CA ARG A 51 11.40 -1.27 -3.86
C ARG A 51 10.60 -0.94 -2.58
N VAL A 52 9.65 -0.02 -2.70
CA VAL A 52 8.75 0.39 -1.61
C VAL A 52 7.31 0.27 -2.04
N SER A 53 6.48 -0.19 -1.11
CA SER A 53 5.04 -0.27 -1.28
C SER A 53 4.30 -0.22 0.05
N ALA A 54 3.08 0.31 0.00
CA ALA A 54 2.06 0.11 1.02
C ALA A 54 0.83 -0.60 0.43
N HIS A 55 0.03 -1.23 1.30
CA HIS A 55 -1.27 -1.84 0.95
C HIS A 55 -2.35 -0.80 0.72
N TYR A 56 -2.37 0.20 1.60
CA TYR A 56 -3.26 1.34 1.55
C TYR A 56 -2.45 2.62 1.73
N THR A 57 -2.80 3.64 0.97
CA THR A 57 -2.34 5.01 1.18
C THR A 57 -3.56 5.85 1.49
N ILE A 58 -3.47 6.69 2.51
CA ILE A 58 -4.55 7.60 2.94
C ILE A 58 -3.99 9.02 2.85
N ASP A 59 -4.63 9.88 2.05
CA ASP A 59 -4.29 11.30 1.99
C ASP A 59 -4.97 12.08 3.12
N ARG A 60 -4.52 13.32 3.35
CA ARG A 60 -4.99 14.19 4.43
C ARG A 60 -6.47 14.57 4.33
N ASP A 61 -7.03 14.52 3.13
CA ASP A 61 -8.45 14.75 2.87
C ASP A 61 -9.33 13.49 3.12
N GLY A 62 -8.71 12.37 3.49
CA GLY A 62 -9.38 11.09 3.71
C GLY A 62 -9.49 10.22 2.44
N THR A 63 -8.92 10.64 1.31
CA THR A 63 -8.85 9.81 0.10
C THR A 63 -8.03 8.55 0.36
N ILE A 64 -8.59 7.38 0.04
CA ILE A 64 -7.93 6.08 0.23
C ILE A 64 -7.62 5.46 -1.13
N VAL A 65 -6.37 5.00 -1.29
CA VAL A 65 -5.92 4.24 -2.46
C VAL A 65 -5.49 2.85 -2.04
N CYS A 66 -6.09 1.83 -2.64
CA CYS A 66 -5.73 0.43 -2.44
C CYS A 66 -4.72 -0.02 -3.51
N ARG A 67 -3.60 -0.61 -3.09
CA ARG A 67 -2.51 -0.98 -4.02
C ARG A 67 -2.17 -2.46 -4.08
N SER A 68 -2.89 -3.29 -3.35
CA SER A 68 -2.81 -4.74 -3.49
C SER A 68 -4.18 -5.32 -3.74
N GLY A 69 -4.33 -6.12 -4.80
CA GLY A 69 -5.55 -6.90 -5.03
C GLY A 69 -5.81 -7.93 -3.92
N ARG A 70 -4.82 -8.24 -3.07
CA ARG A 70 -4.94 -9.09 -1.88
C ARG A 70 -3.98 -8.66 -0.77
N ILE A 71 -4.51 -8.36 0.42
CA ILE A 71 -3.69 -8.03 1.61
C ILE A 71 -2.70 -9.14 2.01
N SER A 72 -2.94 -10.37 1.54
CA SER A 72 -2.08 -11.54 1.76
C SER A 72 -0.70 -11.42 1.11
N ALA A 73 -0.50 -10.52 0.16
CA ALA A 73 0.83 -10.20 -0.36
C ALA A 73 1.64 -9.37 0.66
N ARG A 74 2.97 -9.47 0.62
CA ARG A 74 3.88 -8.65 1.41
C ARG A 74 4.23 -7.40 0.62
N GLY A 75 4.04 -6.22 1.20
CA GLY A 75 4.60 -4.98 0.65
C GLY A 75 6.09 -4.87 0.97
N MET A 76 6.88 -4.38 0.04
CA MET A 76 8.29 -4.09 0.24
C MET A 76 8.47 -2.81 1.04
N ARG A 77 9.44 -2.81 1.95
CA ARG A 77 9.86 -1.63 2.71
C ARG A 77 11.30 -1.34 2.34
N GLY A 78 11.64 -0.07 2.14
CA GLY A 78 13.00 0.34 1.78
C GLY A 78 13.97 -0.16 2.84
N SER A 79 15.13 -0.68 2.40
CA SER A 79 16.21 -1.01 3.33
C SER A 79 16.64 0.24 4.08
N ARG A 80 16.93 0.11 5.38
CA ARG A 80 17.79 1.11 6.03
C ARG A 80 19.15 1.00 5.35
N GLY A 81 19.60 2.08 4.71
CA GLY A 81 21.02 2.27 4.41
C GLY A 81 21.82 2.30 5.70
#